data_AF-A0A4Q9Z0X0-F1
#
_entry.id   AF-A0A4Q9Z0X0-F1
#
_cell.length_a   1.000
_cell.length_b   1.000
_cell.length_c   1.000
_cell.angle_alpha   90.00
_cell.angle_beta   90.00
_cell.angle_gamma   90.00
#
_symmetry.space_group_name_H-M   'P 1'
#
loop_
_entity.id
_entity.type
_entity.pdbx_description
1 polymer ?
#
loop_
_entity_poly.entity_id
_entity_poly.type
_entity_poly.pdbx_seq_one_letter_code
_entity_poly.pdbx_strand_id
1 'polypeptide(L)'
;MPCVSNIFHLLFFFCKNSNINHLYLYSFLVKIKYFWFQISKSKMKNYSIEIKWAIRFSLLTLAWAIGEKFVGLHDERIADYALYTNLFGLPALLFFVMALKEKKKYFFNGTMTWTQGFVSGVILSFIIALLTPLTQYVIYKSITPHFFETIIAYKLKSGFITEAVAQQYFNLKTYMFQNSFSNLSLGICTGALVSLFIRTKK
;
A
#
# COMPACT_ATOMS: atom_id res chain seq x y z
N MET A 1 16.58 12.27 5.76
CA MET A 1 15.76 12.93 4.72
C MET A 1 16.18 12.69 3.25
N PRO A 2 17.16 11.85 2.86
CA PRO A 2 17.46 11.64 1.42
C PRO A 2 16.52 10.66 0.70
N CYS A 3 15.93 9.68 1.41
CA CYS A 3 15.09 8.64 0.78
C CYS A 3 13.77 9.18 0.19
N VAL A 4 13.18 10.19 0.83
CA VAL A 4 11.94 10.84 0.36
C VAL A 4 12.22 11.62 -0.92
N SER A 5 13.34 12.35 -0.98
CA SER A 5 13.80 13.08 -2.17
C SER A 5 13.92 12.17 -3.40
N ASN A 6 14.47 10.96 -3.23
CA ASN A 6 14.66 10.01 -4.32
C ASN A 6 13.34 9.40 -4.83
N ILE A 7 12.35 9.16 -3.96
CA ILE A 7 11.00 8.71 -4.37
C ILE A 7 10.28 9.81 -5.17
N PHE A 8 10.43 11.08 -4.78
CA PHE A 8 9.88 12.21 -5.54
C PHE A 8 10.55 12.34 -6.92
N HIS A 9 11.86 12.15 -7.01
CA HIS A 9 12.58 12.13 -8.30
C HIS A 9 12.15 10.96 -9.19
N LEU A 10 11.93 9.76 -8.63
CA LEU A 10 11.41 8.60 -9.36
C LEU A 10 10.00 8.85 -9.88
N LEU A 11 9.09 9.37 -9.05
CA LEU A 11 7.73 9.74 -9.48
C LEU A 11 7.74 10.85 -10.56
N PHE A 12 8.68 11.79 -10.47
CA PHE A 12 8.87 12.84 -11.49
C PHE A 12 9.42 12.27 -12.80
N PHE A 13 10.32 11.28 -12.74
CA PHE A 13 10.90 10.62 -13.90
C PHE A 13 9.87 9.74 -14.63
N PHE A 14 9.05 8.98 -13.89
CA PHE A 14 7.95 8.20 -14.46
C PHE A 14 6.87 9.09 -15.12
N CYS A 15 6.66 10.31 -14.62
CA CYS A 15 5.62 11.20 -15.15
C CYS A 15 6.02 11.93 -16.44
N LYS A 16 7.32 12.14 -16.70
CA LYS A 16 7.82 12.79 -17.93
C LYS A 16 7.46 12.03 -19.20
N ASN A 17 7.05 10.76 -19.07
CA ASN A 17 6.73 9.86 -20.18
C ASN A 17 5.20 9.65 -20.38
N SER A 18 4.35 10.47 -19.74
CA SER A 18 2.89 10.31 -19.78
C SER A 18 2.18 11.66 -19.93
N ASN A 19 1.09 11.71 -20.69
CA ASN A 19 0.31 12.91 -21.03
C ASN A 19 -0.58 13.37 -19.85
N ILE A 20 0.00 13.48 -18.64
CA ILE A 20 -0.67 13.90 -17.41
C ILE A 20 -0.55 15.42 -17.30
N ASN A 21 -1.65 16.10 -16.96
CA ASN A 21 -1.64 17.54 -16.68
C ASN A 21 -0.68 17.87 -15.52
N HIS A 22 0.52 18.34 -15.86
CA HIS A 22 1.63 18.63 -14.93
C HIS A 22 1.23 19.54 -13.76
N LEU A 23 0.25 20.42 -13.96
CA LEU A 23 -0.26 21.33 -12.93
C LEU A 23 -0.98 20.60 -11.78
N TYR A 24 -1.77 19.57 -12.08
CA TYR A 24 -2.51 18.80 -11.08
C TYR A 24 -1.58 17.95 -10.24
N LEU A 25 -0.60 17.31 -10.88
CA LEU A 25 0.41 16.52 -10.20
C LEU A 25 1.27 17.40 -9.27
N TYR A 26 1.71 18.58 -9.72
CA TYR A 26 2.50 19.49 -8.91
C TYR A 26 1.70 20.01 -7.69
N SER A 27 0.45 20.43 -7.89
CA SER A 27 -0.46 20.84 -6.82
C SER A 27 -0.66 19.72 -5.78
N PHE A 28 -0.84 18.48 -6.24
CA PHE A 28 -0.97 17.30 -5.39
C PHE A 28 0.32 17.02 -4.59
N LEU A 29 1.48 17.04 -5.25
CA LEU A 29 2.79 16.81 -4.63
C LEU A 29 3.13 17.89 -3.59
N VAL A 30 2.76 19.15 -3.83
CA VAL A 30 2.93 20.26 -2.88
C VAL A 30 2.02 20.09 -1.66
N LYS A 31 0.74 19.76 -1.87
CA LYS A 31 -0.20 19.47 -0.77
C LYS A 31 0.26 18.30 0.09
N ILE A 32 0.81 17.25 -0.55
CA ILE A 32 1.50 16.16 0.12
C ILE A 32 2.67 16.74 0.93
N LYS A 33 3.63 17.45 0.33
CA LYS A 33 4.78 17.99 1.07
C LYS A 33 4.38 18.82 2.32
N TYR A 34 3.36 19.67 2.21
CA TYR A 34 2.85 20.47 3.32
C TYR A 34 2.14 19.64 4.40
N PHE A 35 1.27 18.70 4.00
CA PHE A 35 0.62 17.78 4.92
C PHE A 35 1.65 16.95 5.72
N TRP A 36 2.74 16.57 5.06
CA TRP A 36 3.84 15.82 5.66
C TRP A 36 4.66 16.62 6.66
N PHE A 37 4.89 17.90 6.37
CA PHE A 37 5.53 18.83 7.30
C PHE A 37 4.70 18.98 8.58
N GLN A 38 3.38 19.11 8.46
CA GLN A 38 2.47 19.25 9.59
C GLN A 38 2.45 18.00 10.50
N ILE A 39 2.37 16.80 9.92
CA ILE A 39 2.39 15.55 10.70
C ILE A 39 3.71 15.38 11.47
N SER A 40 4.84 15.83 10.90
CA SER A 40 6.16 15.70 11.53
C SER A 40 6.31 16.50 12.84
N LYS A 41 5.48 17.53 13.05
CA LYS A 41 5.57 18.47 14.17
C LYS A 41 4.64 18.18 15.35
N SER A 42 3.71 17.23 15.22
CA SER A 42 2.72 16.99 16.28
C SER A 42 3.30 16.23 17.48
N LYS A 43 2.93 16.63 18.70
CA LYS A 43 3.28 15.94 19.97
C LYS A 43 2.67 14.54 19.91
N MET A 44 3.51 13.51 19.82
CA MET A 44 3.08 12.18 19.36
C MET A 44 2.27 11.43 20.42
N LYS A 45 0.96 11.27 20.17
CA LYS A 45 0.08 10.34 20.90
C LYS A 45 0.47 8.89 20.61
N ASN A 46 0.11 7.96 21.50
CA ASN A 46 0.54 6.55 21.49
C ASN A 46 0.46 5.81 20.13
N TYR A 47 -0.46 6.20 19.22
CA TYR A 47 -0.65 5.54 17.91
C TYR A 47 -0.46 6.46 16.69
N SER A 48 0.02 7.69 16.90
CA SER A 48 0.15 8.69 15.82
C SER A 48 1.13 8.27 14.72
N ILE A 49 2.18 7.52 15.06
CA ILE A 49 3.15 7.00 14.09
C ILE A 49 2.50 5.95 13.19
N GLU A 50 1.77 5.01 13.77
CA GLU A 50 1.08 3.95 13.05
C GLU A 50 0.03 4.53 12.09
N ILE A 51 -0.80 5.47 12.54
CA ILE A 51 -1.78 6.16 11.69
C ILE A 51 -1.10 6.86 10.52
N LYS A 52 -0.03 7.62 10.82
CA LYS A 52 0.77 8.30 9.80
C LYS A 52 1.28 7.32 8.76
N TRP A 53 1.87 6.20 9.17
CA TRP A 53 2.41 5.21 8.23
C TRP A 53 1.32 4.46 7.47
N ALA A 54 0.17 4.19 8.08
CA ALA A 54 -0.98 3.60 7.40
C ALA A 54 -1.50 4.49 6.27
N ILE A 55 -1.63 5.81 6.50
CA ILE A 55 -2.03 6.75 5.44
C ILE A 55 -1.02 6.74 4.28
N ARG A 56 0.29 6.73 4.59
CA ARG A 56 1.34 6.67 3.56
C ARG A 56 1.30 5.36 2.78
N PHE A 57 1.03 4.26 3.46
CA PHE A 57 0.86 2.95 2.84
C PHE A 57 -0.34 2.95 1.89
N SER A 58 -1.49 3.51 2.31
CA SER A 58 -2.66 3.66 1.45
C SER A 58 -2.37 4.47 0.20
N LEU A 59 -1.63 5.58 0.32
CA LEU A 59 -1.20 6.38 -0.84
C LEU A 59 -0.27 5.59 -1.77
N LEU A 60 0.65 4.80 -1.20
CA LEU A 60 1.53 3.92 -1.98
C LEU A 60 0.71 2.85 -2.73
N THR A 61 -0.30 2.24 -2.10
CA THR A 61 -1.20 1.28 -2.75
C THR A 61 -1.93 1.90 -3.94
N LEU A 62 -2.44 3.13 -3.79
CA LEU A 62 -3.08 3.85 -4.90
C LEU A 62 -2.09 4.16 -6.03
N ALA A 63 -0.90 4.64 -5.68
CA ALA A 63 0.15 4.93 -6.68
C ALA A 63 0.58 3.66 -7.43
N TRP A 64 0.67 2.52 -6.73
CA TRP A 64 1.00 1.24 -7.32
C TRP A 64 -0.09 0.78 -8.31
N ALA A 65 -1.36 0.84 -7.92
CA ALA A 65 -2.49 0.49 -8.79
C ALA A 65 -2.56 1.36 -10.05
N ILE A 66 -2.24 2.67 -9.92
CA ILE A 66 -2.10 3.56 -11.07
C ILE A 66 -0.99 3.07 -12.00
N GLY A 67 0.17 2.71 -11.46
CA GLY A 67 1.29 2.15 -12.23
C GLY A 67 0.93 0.84 -12.93
N GLU A 68 0.24 -0.07 -12.26
CA GLU A 68 -0.23 -1.33 -12.84
C GLU A 68 -1.16 -1.09 -14.03
N LYS A 69 -2.11 -0.17 -13.90
CA LYS A 69 -2.98 0.23 -15.00
C LYS A 69 -2.18 0.80 -16.17
N PHE A 70 -1.21 1.68 -15.92
CA PHE A 70 -0.39 2.27 -16.99
C PHE A 70 0.44 1.24 -17.76
N VAL A 71 0.88 0.17 -17.11
CA VAL A 71 1.61 -0.94 -17.75
C VAL A 71 0.65 -1.91 -18.47
N GLY A 72 -0.65 -1.69 -18.36
CA GLY A 72 -1.70 -2.51 -18.97
C GLY A 72 -2.05 -3.77 -18.18
N LEU A 73 -1.56 -3.93 -16.94
CA LEU A 73 -1.82 -5.12 -16.12
C LEU A 73 -3.28 -5.25 -15.70
N HIS A 74 -4.05 -4.17 -15.72
CA HIS A 74 -5.50 -4.20 -15.46
C HIS A 74 -6.35 -4.41 -16.70
N ASP A 75 -5.72 -4.37 -17.89
CA ASP A 75 -6.36 -4.40 -19.20
C ASP A 75 -5.67 -5.44 -20.11
N GLU A 76 -4.87 -4.99 -21.09
CA GLU A 76 -4.26 -5.84 -22.15
C GLU A 76 -3.40 -6.99 -21.61
N ARG A 77 -2.69 -6.77 -20.50
CA ARG A 77 -1.75 -7.72 -19.89
C ARG A 77 -2.32 -8.38 -18.64
N ILE A 78 -3.64 -8.57 -18.59
CA ILE A 78 -4.31 -9.20 -17.44
C ILE A 78 -3.79 -10.61 -17.12
N ALA A 79 -3.25 -11.32 -18.12
CA ALA A 79 -2.61 -12.62 -17.92
C ALA A 79 -1.40 -12.56 -16.98
N ASP A 80 -0.66 -11.45 -17.05
CA ASP A 80 0.55 -11.19 -16.27
C ASP A 80 0.23 -10.63 -14.87
N TYR A 81 -0.97 -10.08 -14.67
CA TYR A 81 -1.37 -9.36 -13.45
C TYR A 81 -1.01 -10.08 -12.15
N ALA A 82 -1.36 -11.38 -12.07
CA ALA A 82 -1.15 -12.18 -10.86
C ALA A 82 0.34 -12.30 -10.46
N LEU A 83 1.25 -12.24 -11.42
CA LEU A 83 2.69 -12.32 -11.15
C LEU A 83 3.24 -10.96 -10.71
N TYR A 84 2.91 -9.89 -11.43
CA TYR A 84 3.52 -8.57 -11.19
C TYR A 84 2.91 -7.82 -9.99
N THR A 85 1.62 -8.02 -9.69
CA THR A 85 0.99 -7.32 -8.54
C THR A 85 1.62 -7.74 -7.21
N ASN A 86 2.06 -8.99 -7.08
CA ASN A 86 2.73 -9.50 -5.90
C ASN A 86 4.10 -8.83 -5.61
N LEU A 87 4.71 -8.17 -6.61
CA LEU A 87 5.94 -7.38 -6.41
C LEU A 87 5.72 -6.20 -5.46
N PHE A 88 4.47 -5.77 -5.24
CA PHE A 88 4.11 -4.79 -4.22
C PHE A 88 4.56 -5.19 -2.81
N GLY A 89 4.75 -6.49 -2.55
CA GLY A 89 5.28 -6.98 -1.28
C GLY A 89 6.64 -6.38 -0.90
N LEU A 90 7.49 -6.07 -1.89
CA LEU A 90 8.82 -5.47 -1.65
C LEU A 90 8.73 -4.05 -1.08
N PRO A 91 8.06 -3.07 -1.74
CA PRO A 91 7.90 -1.74 -1.15
C PRO A 91 7.06 -1.78 0.13
N ALA A 92 6.09 -2.68 0.26
CA ALA A 92 5.31 -2.87 1.48
C ALA A 92 6.19 -3.27 2.69
N LEU A 93 7.10 -4.23 2.50
CA LEU A 93 8.06 -4.64 3.53
C LEU A 93 8.97 -3.50 3.95
N LEU A 94 9.51 -2.74 2.98
CA LEU A 94 10.34 -1.56 3.26
C LEU A 94 9.56 -0.53 4.09
N PHE A 95 8.28 -0.32 3.79
CA PHE A 95 7.40 0.55 4.56
C PHE A 95 7.23 0.09 6.01
N PHE A 96 7.02 -1.20 6.24
CA PHE A 96 6.96 -1.77 7.59
C PHE A 96 8.27 -1.56 8.36
N VAL A 97 9.42 -1.79 7.72
CA VAL A 97 10.75 -1.55 8.32
C VAL A 97 10.90 -0.08 8.72
N MET A 98 10.55 0.84 7.84
CA MET A 98 10.65 2.27 8.12
C MET A 98 9.70 2.71 9.24
N ALA A 99 8.46 2.21 9.23
CA ALA A 99 7.46 2.52 10.25
C ALA A 99 7.91 2.10 11.64
N LEU A 100 8.36 0.85 11.78
CA LEU A 100 8.79 0.32 13.08
C LEU A 100 10.13 0.90 13.53
N LYS A 101 11.06 1.22 12.61
CA LYS A 101 12.27 1.98 12.95
C LYS A 101 11.95 3.37 13.49
N GLU A 102 10.99 4.07 12.88
CA GLU A 102 10.56 5.38 13.36
C GLU A 102 9.91 5.27 14.76
N LYS A 103 9.07 4.26 14.97
CA LYS A 103 8.49 3.96 16.28
C LYS A 103 9.56 3.67 17.33
N LYS A 104 10.54 2.84 17.00
CA LYS A 104 11.70 2.55 17.87
C LYS A 104 12.41 3.83 18.29
N LYS A 105 12.74 4.69 17.32
CA LYS A 105 13.51 5.91 17.57
C LYS A 105 12.78 6.91 18.47
N TYR A 106 11.52 7.22 18.15
CA TYR A 106 10.83 8.36 18.75
C TYR A 106 9.87 8.01 19.88
N PHE A 107 9.35 6.78 19.93
CA PHE A 107 8.43 6.36 20.98
C PHE A 107 9.12 5.51 22.05
N PHE A 108 10.02 4.62 21.62
CA PHE A 108 10.76 3.73 22.51
C PHE A 108 12.21 4.21 22.78
N ASN A 109 12.53 5.49 22.49
CA ASN A 109 13.84 6.09 22.77
C ASN A 109 15.05 5.28 22.26
N GLY A 110 14.89 4.60 21.12
CA GLY A 110 15.94 3.78 20.51
C GLY A 110 16.09 2.37 21.09
N THR A 111 15.35 1.99 22.13
CA THR A 111 15.39 0.66 22.74
C THR A 111 14.04 -0.03 22.61
N MET A 112 13.95 -1.02 21.72
CA MET A 112 12.70 -1.72 21.43
C MET A 112 12.87 -3.22 21.63
N THR A 113 11.98 -3.82 22.42
CA THR A 113 11.86 -5.27 22.54
C THR A 113 11.12 -5.86 21.33
N TRP A 114 11.26 -7.16 21.12
CA TRP A 114 10.54 -7.83 20.04
C TRP A 114 9.02 -7.66 20.16
N THR A 115 8.47 -7.87 21.36
CA THR A 115 7.03 -7.74 21.62
C THR A 115 6.51 -6.33 21.35
N GLN A 116 7.27 -5.30 21.74
CA GLN A 116 6.90 -3.90 21.46
C GLN A 116 6.83 -3.61 19.96
N GLY A 117 7.82 -4.07 19.20
CA GLY A 117 7.80 -3.96 17.74
C GLY A 117 6.63 -4.73 17.13
N PHE A 118 6.40 -5.95 17.59
CA PHE A 118 5.35 -6.83 17.07
C PHE A 118 3.97 -6.20 17.29
N VAL A 119 3.67 -5.75 18.50
CA VAL A 119 2.40 -5.07 18.83
C VAL A 119 2.21 -3.81 17.97
N SER A 120 3.25 -3.00 17.79
CA SER A 120 3.17 -1.85 16.85
C SER A 120 2.91 -2.29 15.40
N GLY A 121 3.48 -3.40 14.97
CA GLY A 121 3.21 -4.00 13.66
C GLY A 121 1.75 -4.44 13.50
N VAL A 122 1.19 -5.10 14.52
CA VAL A 122 -0.22 -5.51 14.56
C VAL A 122 -1.13 -4.28 14.46
N ILE A 123 -0.87 -3.24 15.26
CA ILE A 123 -1.66 -2.01 15.26
C ILE A 123 -1.60 -1.31 13.89
N LEU A 124 -0.41 -1.19 13.31
CA LEU A 124 -0.23 -0.63 11.97
C LEU A 124 -1.05 -1.41 10.93
N SER A 125 -0.98 -2.74 10.98
CA SER A 125 -1.70 -3.63 10.06
C SER A 125 -3.21 -3.50 10.19
N PHE A 126 -3.70 -3.36 11.43
CA PHE A 126 -5.11 -3.13 11.70
C PHE A 126 -5.62 -1.81 11.11
N ILE A 127 -4.85 -0.71 11.26
CA ILE A 127 -5.22 0.58 10.68
C ILE A 127 -5.17 0.51 9.14
N ILE A 128 -4.18 -0.16 8.55
CA ILE A 128 -4.12 -0.40 7.09
C ILE A 128 -5.34 -1.18 6.62
N ALA A 129 -5.71 -2.25 7.32
CA ALA A 129 -6.88 -3.06 6.99
C ALA A 129 -8.16 -2.24 7.03
N LEU A 130 -8.33 -1.34 8.01
CA LEU A 130 -9.48 -0.42 8.06
C LEU A 130 -9.51 0.59 6.90
N LEU A 131 -8.34 1.06 6.43
CA LEU A 131 -8.25 1.96 5.27
C LEU A 131 -8.36 1.21 3.93
N THR A 132 -8.20 -0.11 3.92
CA THR A 132 -8.15 -0.91 2.69
C THR A 132 -9.44 -0.80 1.89
N PRO A 133 -10.67 -0.94 2.44
CA PRO A 133 -11.89 -0.78 1.67
C PRO A 133 -11.97 0.56 0.93
N LEU A 134 -11.56 1.65 1.58
CA LEU A 134 -11.52 2.97 0.94
C LEU A 134 -10.55 2.99 -0.25
N THR A 135 -9.34 2.45 -0.10
CA THR A 135 -8.37 2.39 -1.21
C THR A 135 -8.87 1.50 -2.35
N GLN A 136 -9.46 0.34 -2.05
CA GLN A 136 -10.01 -0.58 -3.04
C GLN A 136 -11.19 0.04 -3.79
N TYR A 137 -12.06 0.79 -3.09
CA TYR A 137 -13.12 1.55 -3.73
C TYR A 137 -12.56 2.52 -4.77
N VAL A 138 -11.57 3.33 -4.40
CA VAL A 138 -10.93 4.30 -5.31
C VAL A 138 -10.28 3.59 -6.49
N ILE A 139 -9.58 2.47 -6.26
CA ILE A 139 -8.91 1.71 -7.32
C ILE A 139 -9.93 1.23 -8.35
N TYR A 140 -10.94 0.48 -7.95
CA TYR A 140 -11.84 -0.17 -8.91
C TYR A 140 -12.99 0.73 -9.40
N LYS A 141 -13.24 1.89 -8.78
CA LYS A 141 -14.23 2.85 -9.30
C LYS A 141 -13.62 4.00 -10.08
N SER A 142 -12.42 4.45 -9.72
CA SER A 142 -11.80 5.64 -10.34
C SER A 142 -10.59 5.29 -11.20
N ILE A 143 -9.73 4.38 -10.75
CA ILE A 143 -8.51 4.04 -11.48
C ILE A 143 -8.81 3.04 -12.58
N THR A 144 -9.44 1.90 -12.27
CA THR A 144 -9.69 0.80 -13.21
C THR A 144 -11.15 0.30 -13.17
N PRO A 145 -12.10 1.03 -13.76
CA PRO A 145 -13.53 0.69 -13.67
C PRO A 145 -13.90 -0.64 -14.34
N HIS A 146 -13.12 -1.09 -15.33
CA HIS A 146 -13.38 -2.31 -16.11
C HIS A 146 -12.58 -3.53 -15.65
N PHE A 147 -11.76 -3.41 -14.60
CA PHE A 147 -10.88 -4.50 -14.15
C PHE A 147 -11.62 -5.82 -13.92
N PHE A 148 -12.77 -5.78 -13.26
CA PHE A 148 -13.54 -6.99 -12.96
C PHE A 148 -14.12 -7.65 -14.22
N GLU A 149 -14.55 -6.86 -15.21
CA GLU A 149 -15.02 -7.38 -16.50
C GLU A 149 -13.86 -8.06 -17.24
N THR A 150 -12.70 -7.40 -17.32
CA THR A 150 -11.50 -7.90 -17.99
C THR A 150 -11.00 -9.21 -17.35
N ILE A 151 -10.89 -9.25 -16.02
CA ILE A 151 -10.36 -10.44 -15.33
C ILE A 151 -11.33 -11.62 -15.39
N ILE A 152 -12.64 -11.38 -15.33
CA ILE A 152 -13.66 -12.44 -15.51
C ILE A 152 -13.56 -13.02 -16.91
N ALA A 153 -13.55 -12.17 -17.95
CA ALA A 153 -13.45 -12.62 -19.34
C ALA A 153 -12.17 -13.46 -19.57
N TYR A 154 -11.04 -13.01 -19.02
CA TYR A 154 -9.79 -13.77 -19.07
C TYR A 154 -9.89 -15.14 -18.37
N LYS A 155 -10.43 -15.17 -17.15
CA LYS A 155 -10.53 -16.41 -16.37
C LYS A 155 -11.50 -17.42 -16.97
N LEU A 156 -12.59 -16.96 -17.58
CA LEU A 156 -13.51 -17.84 -18.31
C LEU A 156 -12.86 -18.41 -19.57
N LYS A 157 -12.14 -17.59 -20.34
CA LYS A 157 -11.41 -18.06 -21.52
C LYS A 157 -10.35 -19.10 -21.18
N SER A 158 -9.72 -18.98 -20.01
CA SER A 158 -8.72 -19.95 -19.53
C SER A 158 -9.32 -21.29 -19.06
N GLY A 159 -10.64 -21.40 -18.93
CA GLY A 159 -11.33 -22.64 -18.57
C GLY A 159 -11.21 -23.08 -17.11
N PHE A 160 -10.57 -22.27 -16.25
CA PHE A 160 -10.30 -22.66 -14.85
C PHE A 160 -11.50 -22.50 -13.91
N ILE A 161 -12.50 -21.69 -14.27
CA ILE A 161 -13.66 -21.38 -13.42
C ILE A 161 -14.93 -21.22 -14.25
N THR A 162 -16.09 -21.43 -13.62
CA THR A 162 -17.41 -21.13 -14.22
C THR A 162 -17.75 -19.65 -14.07
N GLU A 163 -18.69 -19.15 -14.88
CA GLU A 163 -19.17 -17.77 -14.81
C GLU A 163 -19.74 -17.41 -13.43
N ALA A 164 -20.55 -18.30 -12.84
CA ALA A 164 -21.10 -18.09 -11.51
C ALA A 164 -20.02 -17.92 -10.45
N VAL A 165 -18.96 -18.75 -10.49
CA VAL A 165 -17.83 -18.64 -9.56
C VAL A 165 -17.03 -17.36 -9.83
N ALA A 166 -16.81 -17.01 -11.10
CA ALA A 166 -16.08 -15.82 -11.48
C ALA A 166 -16.77 -14.53 -10.96
N GLN A 167 -18.07 -14.39 -11.13
CA GLN A 167 -18.82 -13.21 -10.67
C GLN A 167 -18.87 -13.09 -9.14
N GLN A 168 -18.93 -14.22 -8.42
CA GLN A 168 -18.87 -14.23 -6.95
C GLN A 168 -17.49 -13.86 -6.40
N TYR A 169 -16.43 -14.26 -7.10
CA TYR A 169 -15.05 -14.01 -6.66
C TYR A 169 -14.54 -12.62 -7.10
N PHE A 170 -14.68 -12.29 -8.38
CA PHE A 170 -14.15 -11.07 -8.99
C PHE A 170 -15.17 -9.92 -8.93
N ASN A 171 -15.39 -9.41 -7.73
CA ASN A 171 -16.18 -8.21 -7.55
C ASN A 171 -15.62 -7.34 -6.41
N LEU A 172 -16.07 -6.09 -6.40
CA LEU A 172 -15.60 -5.07 -5.47
C LEU A 172 -15.76 -5.47 -4.00
N LYS A 173 -16.92 -6.02 -3.64
CA LYS A 173 -17.23 -6.39 -2.25
C LYS A 173 -16.26 -7.48 -1.79
N THR A 174 -16.14 -8.56 -2.56
CA THR A 174 -15.23 -9.67 -2.26
C THR A 174 -13.79 -9.18 -2.15
N TYR A 175 -13.32 -8.36 -3.08
CA TYR A 175 -11.96 -7.82 -3.07
C TYR A 175 -11.68 -6.90 -1.88
N MET A 176 -12.64 -6.05 -1.49
CA MET A 176 -12.50 -5.22 -0.28
C MET A 176 -12.31 -6.09 0.95
N PHE A 177 -13.13 -7.13 1.13
CA PHE A 177 -13.01 -8.05 2.27
C PHE A 177 -11.69 -8.82 2.22
N GLN A 178 -11.40 -9.49 1.10
CA GLN A 178 -10.20 -10.31 0.94
C GLN A 178 -8.93 -9.49 1.15
N ASN A 179 -8.81 -8.30 0.55
CA ASN A 179 -7.62 -7.47 0.69
C ASN A 179 -7.49 -6.90 2.10
N SER A 180 -8.59 -6.59 2.79
CA SER A 180 -8.52 -6.14 4.19
C SER A 180 -8.00 -7.24 5.11
N PHE A 181 -8.52 -8.47 4.99
CA PHE A 181 -8.05 -9.60 5.77
C PHE A 181 -6.63 -10.03 5.39
N SER A 182 -6.30 -10.01 4.11
CA SER A 182 -4.95 -10.34 3.63
C SER A 182 -3.92 -9.33 4.13
N ASN A 183 -4.23 -8.03 4.06
CA ASN A 183 -3.35 -6.98 4.59
C ASN A 183 -3.17 -7.09 6.11
N LEU A 184 -4.23 -7.43 6.84
CA LEU A 184 -4.14 -7.68 8.27
C LEU A 184 -3.23 -8.88 8.57
N SER A 185 -3.48 -10.03 7.93
CA SER A 185 -2.73 -11.27 8.13
C SER A 185 -1.25 -11.11 7.76
N LEU A 186 -0.97 -10.65 6.55
CA LEU A 186 0.40 -10.41 6.07
C LEU A 186 1.11 -9.35 6.90
N GLY A 187 0.40 -8.31 7.34
CA GLY A 187 0.94 -7.26 8.19
C GLY A 187 1.34 -7.78 9.57
N ILE A 188 0.58 -8.71 10.17
CA ILE A 188 0.94 -9.36 11.43
C ILE A 188 2.23 -10.19 11.25
N CYS A 189 2.31 -11.02 10.20
CA CYS A 189 3.50 -11.81 9.89
C CYS A 189 4.72 -10.91 9.64
N THR A 190 4.55 -9.86 8.84
CA THR A 190 5.59 -8.88 8.52
C THR A 190 6.03 -8.13 9.76
N GLY A 191 5.09 -7.73 10.63
CA GLY A 191 5.36 -7.08 11.90
C GLY A 191 6.22 -7.96 12.81
N ALA A 192 5.91 -9.25 12.91
CA ALA A 192 6.72 -10.20 13.68
C ALA A 192 8.14 -10.32 13.12
N LEU A 193 8.25 -10.51 11.80
CA LEU A 193 9.51 -10.66 11.09
C LEU A 193 10.40 -9.42 11.23
N VAL A 194 9.88 -8.25 10.89
CA VAL A 194 10.61 -6.97 10.97
C VAL A 194 11.05 -6.70 12.41
N SER A 195 10.19 -6.99 13.39
CA SER A 195 10.50 -6.81 14.81
C SER A 195 11.66 -7.67 15.27
N LEU A 196 11.83 -8.88 14.72
CA LEU A 196 13.00 -9.73 15.01
C LEU A 196 14.30 -9.07 14.58
N PHE A 197 14.29 -8.37 13.44
CA PHE A 197 15.47 -7.70 12.89
C PHE A 197 15.79 -6.36 13.56
N ILE A 198 14.77 -5.59 13.94
CA ILE A 198 14.99 -4.23 14.50
C ILE A 198 15.10 -4.20 16.02
N ARG A 199 14.80 -5.29 16.73
CA ARG A 199 14.90 -5.34 18.20
C ARG A 199 16.31 -4.95 18.66
N THR A 200 16.40 -4.30 19.80
CA THR A 200 17.71 -4.07 20.42
C THR A 200 18.22 -5.40 20.97
N LYS A 201 19.31 -5.90 20.40
CA LYS A 201 20.01 -7.07 20.94
C LYS A 201 20.60 -6.65 22.29
N LYS A 202 20.22 -7.36 23.34
CA LYS A 202 20.96 -7.34 24.60
C LYS A 202 22.10 -8.34 24.49
#